data_AF-A0A1S8WTI7-F1
#
_entry.id   AF-A0A1S8WTI7-F1
#
_cell.length_a   1.000
_cell.length_b   1.000
_cell.length_c   1.000
_cell.angle_alpha   90.00
_cell.angle_beta   90.00
_cell.angle_gamma   90.00
#
_symmetry.space_group_name_H-M   'P 1'
#
loop_
_entity.id
_entity.type
_entity.pdbx_description
1 polymer ?
#
loop_
_entity_poly.entity_id
_entity_poly.type
_entity_poly.pdbx_seq_one_letter_code
_entity_poly.pdbx_strand_id
1 'polypeptide(L)'
;MLQVQKFIEDHTQTLKEVRNLEFVRIQQATPAVQIRLATRRKYTELLEAFESSFPKICTAMHFLYWGFIRARIANTYLESSEPAKAYDLLKVIFSETKDLVSVQLLAGKLQYPERFPDGGQYSKSDLILLDTFAGLFQTVFNLLAASVAPSSDDSKLERKAAETSFHWLQCAKRVHELYVEHNNRFVGPTFWETIAFKDYMHQLGDTPEKAIRETRQTPERLLFEHGYTNTIFLLAQAYQLANEPSHAATCCQLTLSRQLTYAQPFKDLAHLVLSADNNRTKPRAASARRYRDANQAVFGNMRRRFACYISNAVQPFDPIDWANNAASLSNYYESVEESDGYYYSTLECLVSAC
;
A
#
# COMPACT_ATOMS: atom_id res chain seq x y z
N MET A 1 12.49 -22.23 5.53
CA MET A 1 13.38 -21.06 5.71
C MET A 1 14.63 -21.17 4.84
N LEU A 2 15.47 -22.22 5.01
CA LEU A 2 16.72 -22.41 4.25
C LEU A 2 16.54 -22.49 2.72
N GLN A 3 15.47 -23.11 2.22
CA GLN A 3 15.27 -23.28 0.77
C GLN A 3 14.91 -21.97 0.04
N VAL A 4 14.04 -21.14 0.62
CA VAL A 4 13.71 -19.81 0.06
C VAL A 4 14.92 -18.89 0.11
N GLN A 5 15.66 -18.93 1.22
CA GLN A 5 16.86 -18.12 1.35
C GLN A 5 17.91 -18.50 0.30
N LYS A 6 18.11 -19.80 0.07
CA LYS A 6 18.94 -20.30 -1.02
C LYS A 6 18.44 -19.83 -2.39
N PHE A 7 17.12 -19.87 -2.64
CA PHE A 7 16.55 -19.33 -3.88
C PHE A 7 16.89 -17.85 -4.09
N ILE A 8 16.79 -17.02 -3.04
CA ILE A 8 17.16 -15.59 -3.12
C ILE A 8 18.64 -15.45 -3.46
N GLU A 9 19.51 -16.22 -2.79
CA GLU A 9 20.95 -16.21 -3.03
C GLU A 9 21.27 -16.59 -4.47
N ASP A 10 20.67 -17.67 -4.97
CA ASP A 10 20.84 -18.16 -6.35
C ASP A 10 20.33 -17.13 -7.40
N HIS A 11 19.36 -16.28 -7.05
CA HIS A 11 18.75 -15.27 -7.93
C HIS A 11 19.17 -13.83 -7.61
N THR A 12 20.28 -13.65 -6.88
CA THR A 12 20.78 -12.33 -6.46
C THR A 12 20.94 -11.37 -7.64
N GLN A 13 21.40 -11.85 -8.81
CA GLN A 13 21.59 -11.01 -9.99
C GLN A 13 20.26 -10.49 -10.55
N THR A 14 19.25 -11.34 -10.67
CA THR A 14 17.90 -10.94 -11.09
C THR A 14 17.30 -9.94 -10.12
N LEU A 15 17.49 -10.14 -8.81
CA LEU A 15 17.02 -9.20 -7.79
C LEU A 15 17.74 -7.84 -7.88
N LYS A 16 19.05 -7.81 -8.19
CA LYS A 16 19.79 -6.57 -8.46
C LYS A 16 19.25 -5.83 -9.69
N GLU A 17 18.91 -6.55 -10.76
CA GLU A 17 18.32 -5.95 -11.97
C GLU A 17 16.92 -5.39 -11.70
N VAL A 18 16.06 -6.16 -11.03
CA VAL A 18 14.75 -5.70 -10.56
C VAL A 18 14.89 -4.44 -9.72
N ARG A 19 15.79 -4.45 -8.73
CA ARG A 19 16.08 -3.30 -7.89
C ARG A 19 16.48 -2.06 -8.70
N ASN A 20 17.38 -2.20 -9.66
CA ASN A 20 17.82 -1.08 -10.49
C ASN A 20 16.67 -0.51 -11.32
N LEU A 21 15.85 -1.39 -11.91
CA LEU A 21 14.67 -0.98 -12.67
C LEU A 21 13.63 -0.29 -11.78
N GLU A 22 13.42 -0.78 -10.56
CA GLU A 22 12.57 -0.13 -9.56
C GLU A 22 13.10 1.26 -9.20
N PHE A 23 14.40 1.43 -8.96
CA PHE A 23 14.97 2.76 -8.72
C PHE A 23 14.74 3.73 -9.88
N VAL A 24 14.89 3.27 -11.12
CA VAL A 24 14.59 4.11 -12.30
C VAL A 24 13.11 4.46 -12.37
N ARG A 25 12.20 3.52 -12.05
CA ARG A 25 10.76 3.77 -12.00
C ARG A 25 10.40 4.79 -10.91
N ILE A 26 11.01 4.69 -9.74
CA ILE A 26 10.80 5.57 -8.59
C ILE A 26 11.17 7.02 -8.91
N GLN A 27 12.24 7.22 -9.67
CA GLN A 27 12.78 8.55 -9.96
C GLN A 27 12.03 9.30 -11.06
N GLN A 28 11.24 8.58 -11.86
CA GLN A 28 10.52 9.15 -12.99
C GLN A 28 9.05 9.23 -12.66
N ALA A 29 8.49 10.45 -12.59
CA ALA A 29 7.06 10.66 -12.38
C ALA A 29 6.19 9.91 -13.43
N THR A 30 6.75 9.68 -14.62
CA THR A 30 6.17 8.83 -15.66
C THR A 30 7.29 7.98 -16.25
N PRO A 31 7.54 6.75 -15.75
CA PRO A 31 8.61 5.92 -16.29
C PRO A 31 8.38 5.64 -17.77
N ALA A 32 9.44 5.54 -18.57
CA ALA A 32 9.27 5.14 -19.95
C ALA A 32 8.55 3.77 -20.04
N VAL A 33 7.69 3.58 -21.04
CA VAL A 33 6.95 2.31 -21.26
C VAL A 33 7.91 1.12 -21.24
N GLN A 34 9.09 1.28 -21.84
CA GLN A 34 10.15 0.27 -21.88
C GLN A 34 10.63 -0.15 -20.49
N ILE A 35 10.77 0.78 -19.55
CA ILE A 35 11.19 0.48 -18.17
C ILE A 35 10.10 -0.32 -17.44
N ARG A 36 8.82 0.04 -17.61
CA ARG A 36 7.71 -0.71 -17.01
C ARG A 36 7.64 -2.13 -17.55
N LEU A 37 7.76 -2.30 -18.87
CA LEU A 37 7.76 -3.61 -19.52
C LEU A 37 8.98 -4.45 -19.12
N ALA A 38 10.17 -3.86 -19.04
CA ALA A 38 11.38 -4.53 -18.58
C ALA A 38 11.24 -5.01 -17.13
N THR A 39 10.65 -4.18 -16.27
CA THR A 39 10.41 -4.53 -14.86
C THR A 39 9.41 -5.67 -14.74
N ARG A 40 8.29 -5.60 -15.47
CA ARG A 40 7.30 -6.69 -15.53
C ARG A 40 7.95 -7.99 -15.99
N ARG A 41 8.75 -7.94 -17.05
CA ARG A 41 9.46 -9.10 -17.58
C ARG A 41 10.36 -9.73 -16.52
N LYS A 42 11.16 -8.92 -15.82
CA LYS A 42 12.07 -9.43 -14.77
C LYS A 42 11.36 -10.04 -13.58
N TYR A 43 10.24 -9.46 -13.14
CA TYR A 43 9.43 -10.11 -12.11
C TYR A 43 8.73 -11.38 -12.61
N THR A 44 8.35 -11.44 -13.88
CA THR A 44 7.76 -12.65 -14.47
C THR A 44 8.79 -13.77 -14.56
N GLU A 45 10.02 -13.47 -15.03
CA GLU A 45 11.15 -14.39 -15.01
C GLU A 45 11.43 -14.91 -13.58
N LEU A 46 11.38 -14.02 -12.58
CA LEU A 46 11.55 -14.39 -11.17
C LEU A 46 10.40 -15.27 -10.64
N LEU A 47 9.15 -15.00 -11.05
CA LEU A 47 7.99 -15.82 -10.67
C LEU A 47 8.07 -17.22 -11.28
N GLU A 48 8.41 -17.32 -12.57
CA GLU A 48 8.57 -18.60 -13.26
C GLU A 48 9.68 -19.44 -12.63
N ALA A 49 10.81 -18.82 -12.30
CA ALA A 49 11.90 -19.49 -11.59
C ALA A 49 11.47 -19.94 -10.19
N PHE A 50 10.69 -19.12 -9.48
CA PHE A 50 10.15 -19.46 -8.16
C PHE A 50 9.20 -20.65 -8.24
N GLU A 51 8.24 -20.64 -9.17
CA GLU A 51 7.25 -21.72 -9.34
C GLU A 51 7.93 -23.01 -9.85
N SER A 52 9.01 -22.90 -10.64
CA SER A 52 9.82 -24.06 -11.03
C SER A 52 10.59 -24.66 -9.86
N SER A 53 11.11 -23.81 -8.96
CA SER A 53 11.84 -24.24 -7.76
C SER A 53 10.91 -24.76 -6.65
N PHE A 54 9.70 -24.21 -6.60
CA PHE A 54 8.66 -24.52 -5.61
C PHE A 54 7.33 -24.78 -6.31
N PRO A 55 7.12 -25.99 -6.88
CA PRO A 55 5.89 -26.33 -7.61
C PRO A 55 4.62 -26.30 -6.74
N LYS A 56 4.77 -26.25 -5.41
CA LYS A 56 3.68 -26.14 -4.45
C LYS A 56 4.03 -25.16 -3.33
N ILE A 57 3.06 -24.32 -2.96
CA ILE A 57 3.20 -23.34 -1.88
C ILE A 57 2.93 -24.03 -0.53
N CYS A 58 3.95 -24.74 -0.03
CA CYS A 58 3.82 -25.57 1.18
C CYS A 58 4.17 -24.87 2.50
N THR A 59 4.75 -23.66 2.47
CA THR A 59 5.20 -22.97 3.69
C THR A 59 4.77 -21.51 3.70
N ALA A 60 4.67 -20.93 4.90
CA ALA A 60 4.36 -19.51 5.07
C ALA A 60 5.33 -18.61 4.28
N MET A 61 6.62 -18.95 4.27
CA MET A 61 7.63 -18.20 3.51
C MET A 61 7.50 -18.39 2.00
N HIS A 62 7.08 -19.58 1.53
CA HIS A 62 6.78 -19.76 0.10
C HIS A 62 5.67 -18.81 -0.32
N PHE A 63 4.59 -18.77 0.47
CA PHE A 63 3.45 -17.92 0.21
C PHE A 63 3.81 -16.43 0.26
N LEU A 64 4.59 -16.01 1.25
CA LEU A 64 5.01 -14.61 1.41
C LEU A 64 5.74 -14.11 0.16
N TYR A 65 6.75 -14.85 -0.30
CA TYR A 65 7.59 -14.46 -1.43
C TYR A 65 6.82 -14.51 -2.73
N TRP A 66 6.12 -15.61 -2.98
CA TRP A 66 5.28 -15.78 -4.17
C TRP A 66 4.21 -14.69 -4.27
N GLY A 67 3.55 -14.38 -3.15
CA GLY A 67 2.54 -13.33 -3.05
C GLY A 67 3.12 -11.94 -3.36
N PHE A 68 4.29 -11.60 -2.81
CA PHE A 68 4.93 -10.32 -3.10
C PHE A 68 5.33 -10.20 -4.57
N ILE A 69 5.96 -11.22 -5.17
CA ILE A 69 6.34 -11.20 -6.59
C ILE A 69 5.10 -10.93 -7.47
N ARG A 70 3.99 -11.62 -7.20
CA ARG A 70 2.71 -11.39 -7.90
C ARG A 70 2.16 -9.99 -7.69
N ALA A 71 2.19 -9.48 -6.46
CA ALA A 71 1.77 -8.11 -6.17
C ALA A 71 2.60 -7.07 -6.96
N ARG A 72 3.91 -7.29 -7.11
CA ARG A 72 4.77 -6.41 -7.93
C ARG A 72 4.42 -6.47 -9.41
N ILE A 73 4.15 -7.65 -9.96
CA ILE A 73 3.70 -7.79 -11.35
C ILE A 73 2.35 -7.09 -11.54
N ALA A 74 1.39 -7.31 -10.65
CA ALA A 74 0.06 -6.69 -10.70
C ALA A 74 0.16 -5.17 -10.71
N ASN A 75 1.06 -4.62 -9.90
CA ASN A 75 1.33 -3.20 -9.91
C ASN A 75 1.83 -2.69 -11.29
N THR A 76 2.70 -3.43 -11.99
CA THR A 76 3.13 -3.03 -13.36
C THR A 76 1.97 -3.02 -14.37
N TYR A 77 0.94 -3.85 -14.16
CA TYR A 77 -0.29 -3.83 -14.96
C TYR A 77 -1.12 -2.58 -14.66
N LEU A 78 -1.27 -2.21 -13.38
CA LEU A 78 -1.93 -0.97 -12.99
C LEU A 78 -1.26 0.26 -13.61
N GLU A 79 0.06 0.38 -13.54
CA GLU A 79 0.79 1.49 -14.17
C GLU A 79 0.65 1.53 -15.69
N SER A 80 0.36 0.39 -16.32
CA SER A 80 0.12 0.28 -17.75
C SER A 80 -1.36 0.41 -18.11
N SER A 81 -2.19 0.81 -17.15
CA SER A 81 -3.64 0.94 -17.30
C SER A 81 -4.36 -0.35 -17.69
N GLU A 82 -3.88 -1.48 -17.18
CA GLU A 82 -4.44 -2.82 -17.38
C GLU A 82 -5.03 -3.38 -16.06
N PRO A 83 -6.05 -2.75 -15.45
CA PRO A 83 -6.53 -3.10 -14.11
C PRO A 83 -7.13 -4.50 -13.99
N ALA A 84 -7.78 -5.01 -15.04
CA ALA A 84 -8.35 -6.35 -15.04
C ALA A 84 -7.26 -7.43 -14.88
N LYS A 85 -6.14 -7.29 -15.62
CA LYS A 85 -5.00 -8.21 -15.50
C LYS A 85 -4.35 -8.15 -14.11
N ALA A 86 -4.30 -6.96 -13.51
CA ALA A 86 -3.84 -6.80 -12.13
C ALA A 86 -4.75 -7.52 -11.14
N TYR A 87 -6.08 -7.31 -11.27
CA TYR A 87 -7.09 -7.93 -10.42
C TYR A 87 -7.01 -9.46 -10.48
N ASP A 88 -6.97 -10.04 -11.69
CA ASP A 88 -6.88 -11.49 -11.89
C ASP A 88 -5.63 -12.07 -11.21
N LEU A 89 -4.48 -11.40 -11.36
CA LEU A 89 -3.22 -11.85 -10.78
C LEU A 89 -3.22 -11.80 -9.24
N LEU A 90 -3.88 -10.80 -8.66
CA LEU A 90 -4.00 -10.62 -7.21
C LEU A 90 -4.99 -11.61 -6.59
N LYS A 91 -6.12 -11.88 -7.26
CA LYS A 91 -7.12 -12.85 -6.77
C LYS A 91 -6.54 -14.27 -6.66
N VAL A 92 -5.59 -14.62 -7.54
CA VAL A 92 -4.86 -15.89 -7.47
C VAL A 92 -4.18 -16.09 -6.11
N ILE A 93 -3.72 -15.02 -5.46
CA ILE A 93 -3.07 -15.09 -4.14
C ILE A 93 -4.02 -15.68 -3.10
N PHE A 94 -5.33 -15.43 -3.20
CA PHE A 94 -6.31 -15.97 -2.26
C PHE A 94 -6.92 -17.30 -2.71
N SER A 95 -6.88 -17.65 -4.00
CA SER A 95 -7.47 -18.90 -4.50
C SER A 95 -6.50 -20.10 -4.49
N GLU A 96 -5.19 -19.87 -4.61
CA GLU A 96 -4.15 -20.91 -4.66
C GLU A 96 -3.57 -21.30 -3.28
N THR A 97 -4.12 -20.75 -2.20
CA THR A 97 -3.69 -21.03 -0.82
C THR A 97 -4.24 -22.34 -0.25
N LYS A 98 -4.73 -23.26 -1.10
CA LYS A 98 -5.48 -24.47 -0.68
C LYS A 98 -4.69 -25.35 0.28
N ASP A 99 -3.37 -25.34 0.16
CA ASP A 99 -2.46 -26.13 1.00
C ASP A 99 -2.06 -25.40 2.31
N LEU A 100 -2.44 -24.13 2.47
CA LEU A 100 -2.20 -23.30 3.66
C LEU A 100 -3.52 -22.85 4.29
N VAL A 101 -4.29 -23.81 4.79
CA VAL A 101 -5.64 -23.59 5.36
C VAL A 101 -5.67 -22.46 6.40
N SER A 102 -4.67 -22.37 7.28
CA SER A 102 -4.63 -21.30 8.29
C SER A 102 -4.48 -19.90 7.67
N VAL A 103 -3.75 -19.77 6.56
CA VAL A 103 -3.61 -18.51 5.82
C VAL A 103 -4.93 -18.18 5.10
N GLN A 104 -5.61 -19.18 4.56
CA GLN A 104 -6.95 -19.01 3.97
C GLN A 104 -7.97 -18.53 4.99
N LEU A 105 -7.99 -19.14 6.18
CA LEU A 105 -8.88 -18.75 7.25
C LEU A 105 -8.60 -17.32 7.71
N LEU A 106 -7.33 -16.96 7.92
CA LEU A 106 -6.95 -15.58 8.26
C LEU A 106 -7.38 -14.57 7.18
N ALA A 107 -7.08 -14.85 5.91
CA ALA A 107 -7.49 -14.00 4.80
C ALA A 107 -9.02 -13.89 4.70
N GLY A 108 -9.73 -15.00 4.92
CA GLY A 108 -11.19 -15.04 4.99
C GLY A 108 -11.74 -14.16 6.11
N LYS A 109 -11.18 -14.25 7.33
CA LYS A 109 -11.57 -13.40 8.48
C LYS A 109 -11.30 -11.91 8.22
N LEU A 110 -10.20 -11.59 7.54
CA LEU A 110 -9.87 -10.21 7.17
C LEU A 110 -10.86 -9.64 6.14
N GLN A 111 -11.28 -10.45 5.16
CA GLN A 111 -12.19 -10.04 4.10
C GLN A 111 -13.66 -10.01 4.56
N TYR A 112 -14.08 -11.06 5.25
CA TYR A 112 -15.48 -11.36 5.53
C TYR A 112 -15.66 -11.84 6.98
N PRO A 113 -15.36 -11.02 8.00
CA PRO A 113 -15.48 -11.41 9.40
C PRO A 113 -16.90 -11.87 9.77
N GLU A 114 -17.92 -11.30 9.13
CA GLU A 114 -19.33 -11.65 9.33
C GLU A 114 -19.70 -13.08 8.91
N ARG A 115 -18.86 -13.74 8.10
CA ARG A 115 -19.07 -15.14 7.68
C ARG A 115 -18.61 -16.16 8.73
N PHE A 116 -17.97 -15.71 9.81
CA PHE A 116 -17.46 -16.58 10.85
C PHE A 116 -18.39 -16.59 12.07
N PRO A 117 -18.68 -17.75 12.68
CA PRO A 117 -19.61 -17.86 13.80
C PRO A 117 -19.24 -17.03 15.04
N ASP A 118 -17.95 -16.75 15.21
CA ASP A 118 -17.36 -15.96 16.30
C ASP A 118 -17.26 -14.46 15.95
N GLY A 119 -17.86 -14.02 14.84
CA GLY A 119 -17.71 -12.65 14.34
C GLY A 119 -16.32 -12.35 13.78
N GLY A 120 -15.51 -13.37 13.48
CA GLY A 120 -14.17 -13.21 12.96
C GLY A 120 -13.13 -12.93 14.03
N GLN A 121 -13.35 -13.36 15.27
CA GLN A 121 -12.35 -13.25 16.35
C GLN A 121 -11.01 -13.89 15.95
N TYR A 122 -9.91 -13.23 16.31
CA TYR A 122 -8.57 -13.68 15.97
C TYR A 122 -7.94 -14.47 17.11
N SER A 123 -7.58 -15.71 16.83
CA SER A 123 -6.82 -16.56 17.76
C SER A 123 -5.36 -16.10 17.86
N LYS A 124 -4.62 -16.54 18.89
CA LYS A 124 -3.17 -16.28 18.98
C LYS A 124 -2.41 -16.77 17.74
N SER A 125 -2.81 -17.91 17.16
CA SER A 125 -2.24 -18.40 15.91
C SER A 125 -2.54 -17.50 14.71
N ASP A 126 -3.74 -16.91 14.65
CA ASP A 126 -4.09 -15.95 13.60
C ASP A 126 -3.21 -14.70 13.69
N LEU A 127 -2.95 -14.22 14.91
CA LEU A 127 -2.08 -13.06 15.15
C LEU A 127 -0.62 -13.33 14.77
N ILE A 128 -0.08 -14.51 15.10
CA ILE A 128 1.28 -14.89 14.67
C ILE A 128 1.41 -14.94 13.14
N LEU A 129 0.37 -15.44 12.45
CA LEU A 129 0.33 -15.43 10.99
C LEU A 129 0.17 -14.00 10.44
N LEU A 130 -0.64 -13.16 11.09
CA LEU A 130 -0.79 -11.76 10.74
C LEU A 130 0.55 -11.02 10.82
N ASP A 131 1.37 -11.27 11.84
CA ASP A 131 2.70 -10.66 11.95
C ASP A 131 3.59 -10.97 10.74
N THR A 132 3.45 -12.18 10.19
CA THR A 132 4.18 -12.62 8.99
C THR A 132 3.64 -11.98 7.72
N PHE A 133 2.31 -11.82 7.61
CA PHE A 133 1.65 -11.49 6.35
C PHE A 133 1.06 -10.08 6.26
N ALA A 134 1.07 -9.28 7.33
CA ALA A 134 0.39 -7.98 7.35
C ALA A 134 0.87 -7.04 6.24
N GLY A 135 2.18 -7.00 5.97
CA GLY A 135 2.72 -6.20 4.85
C GLY A 135 2.23 -6.68 3.48
N LEU A 136 2.18 -8.00 3.27
CA LEU A 136 1.64 -8.59 2.04
C LEU A 136 0.13 -8.32 1.89
N PHE A 137 -0.66 -8.57 2.93
CA PHE A 137 -2.11 -8.39 2.87
C PHE A 137 -2.50 -6.93 2.70
N GLN A 138 -1.88 -6.01 3.43
CA GLN A 138 -2.10 -4.57 3.22
C GLN A 138 -1.77 -4.19 1.76
N THR A 139 -0.67 -4.72 1.22
CA THR A 139 -0.29 -4.49 -0.18
C THR A 139 -1.30 -5.02 -1.18
N VAL A 140 -1.69 -6.28 -1.03
CA VAL A 140 -2.60 -6.94 -1.97
C VAL A 140 -3.99 -6.32 -1.93
N PHE A 141 -4.52 -6.01 -0.74
CA PHE A 141 -5.83 -5.37 -0.60
C PHE A 141 -5.84 -3.96 -1.20
N ASN A 142 -4.80 -3.17 -0.94
CA ASN A 142 -4.66 -1.85 -1.56
C ASN A 142 -4.57 -1.93 -3.10
N LEU A 143 -3.81 -2.89 -3.65
CA LEU A 143 -3.72 -3.11 -5.09
C LEU A 143 -5.04 -3.62 -5.69
N LEU A 144 -5.78 -4.48 -4.99
CA LEU A 144 -7.10 -4.93 -5.41
C LEU A 144 -8.08 -3.77 -5.46
N ALA A 145 -8.07 -2.88 -4.46
CA ALA A 145 -8.89 -1.67 -4.47
C ALA A 145 -8.63 -0.80 -5.71
N ALA A 146 -7.36 -0.65 -6.11
CA ALA A 146 -6.96 0.10 -7.30
C ALA A 146 -7.24 -0.63 -8.63
N SER A 147 -7.43 -1.94 -8.58
CA SER A 147 -7.70 -2.79 -9.74
C SER A 147 -9.19 -2.90 -10.06
N VAL A 148 -10.07 -2.60 -9.10
CA VAL A 148 -11.51 -2.49 -9.34
C VAL A 148 -11.78 -1.20 -10.13
N ALA A 149 -12.36 -1.31 -11.33
CA ALA A 149 -12.75 -0.16 -12.13
C ALA A 149 -14.02 0.47 -11.53
N PRO A 150 -14.17 1.81 -11.54
CA PRO A 150 -15.47 2.44 -11.30
C PRO A 150 -16.43 1.98 -12.41
N SER A 151 -17.49 1.25 -12.07
CA SER A 151 -18.51 0.87 -13.04
C SER A 151 -19.19 2.13 -13.55
N SER A 152 -19.08 2.42 -14.84
CA SER A 152 -19.79 3.54 -15.49
C SER A 152 -21.30 3.28 -15.62
N ASP A 153 -21.76 2.07 -15.30
CA ASP A 153 -23.17 1.65 -15.41
C ASP A 153 -23.75 1.30 -14.03
N ASP A 154 -24.05 2.32 -13.23
CA ASP A 154 -24.77 2.18 -11.96
C ASP A 154 -26.26 1.79 -12.12
N SER A 155 -26.72 1.48 -13.34
CA SER A 155 -28.14 1.19 -13.58
C SER A 155 -28.50 -0.29 -13.74
N LYS A 156 -27.54 -1.22 -13.92
CA LYS A 156 -27.85 -2.64 -14.21
C LYS A 156 -26.83 -3.67 -13.72
N LEU A 157 -26.31 -3.53 -12.50
CA LEU A 157 -25.73 -4.67 -11.79
C LEU A 157 -26.66 -5.06 -10.65
N GLU A 158 -27.47 -6.09 -10.92
CA GLU A 158 -28.03 -6.94 -9.88
C GLU A 158 -26.95 -7.20 -8.82
N ARG A 159 -27.26 -6.91 -7.56
CA ARG A 159 -26.43 -7.09 -6.37
C ARG A 159 -26.01 -8.56 -6.18
N LYS A 160 -25.17 -9.10 -7.06
CA LYS A 160 -24.18 -10.09 -6.65
C LYS A 160 -23.10 -9.31 -5.92
N ALA A 161 -22.67 -9.80 -4.78
CA ALA A 161 -21.65 -9.22 -3.91
C ALA A 161 -20.30 -9.04 -4.65
N ALA A 162 -20.20 -8.06 -5.54
CA ALA A 162 -18.99 -7.71 -6.24
C ALA A 162 -18.09 -6.96 -5.25
N GLU A 163 -16.89 -7.49 -5.02
CA GLU A 163 -15.88 -6.89 -4.15
C GLU A 163 -15.49 -5.51 -4.73
N THR A 164 -16.00 -4.43 -4.12
CA THR A 164 -15.76 -3.06 -4.56
C THR A 164 -14.40 -2.53 -4.09
N SER A 165 -13.93 -1.40 -4.63
CA SER A 165 -12.75 -0.71 -4.08
C SER A 165 -12.91 -0.42 -2.58
N PHE A 166 -14.12 -0.04 -2.16
CA PHE A 166 -14.44 0.18 -0.75
C PHE A 166 -14.23 -1.07 0.11
N HIS A 167 -14.71 -2.24 -0.34
CA HIS A 167 -14.51 -3.50 0.36
C HIS A 167 -13.02 -3.79 0.60
N TRP A 168 -12.20 -3.68 -0.43
CA TRP A 168 -10.76 -3.95 -0.31
C TRP A 168 -10.02 -2.96 0.58
N LEU A 169 -10.41 -1.68 0.55
CA LEU A 169 -9.84 -0.68 1.44
C LEU A 169 -10.20 -0.95 2.92
N GLN A 170 -11.41 -1.43 3.21
CA GLN A 170 -11.77 -1.87 4.56
C GLN A 170 -10.92 -3.06 5.02
N CYS A 171 -10.62 -4.00 4.11
CA CYS A 171 -9.71 -5.11 4.41
C CYS A 171 -8.30 -4.62 4.75
N ALA A 172 -7.75 -3.68 3.95
CA ALA A 172 -6.44 -3.09 4.20
C ALA A 172 -6.40 -2.31 5.54
N LYS A 173 -7.46 -1.57 5.86
CA LYS A 173 -7.62 -0.87 7.14
C LYS A 173 -7.61 -1.87 8.30
N ARG A 174 -8.40 -2.93 8.21
CA ARG A 174 -8.49 -3.98 9.24
C ARG A 174 -7.14 -4.66 9.50
N VAL A 175 -6.36 -4.93 8.45
CA VAL A 175 -4.98 -5.47 8.60
C VAL A 175 -4.12 -4.53 9.44
N HIS A 176 -4.17 -3.22 9.19
CA HIS A 176 -3.40 -2.24 9.95
C HIS A 176 -3.85 -2.17 11.40
N GLU A 177 -5.15 -1.99 11.64
CA GLU A 177 -5.72 -1.85 12.99
C GLU A 177 -5.39 -3.06 13.88
N LEU A 178 -5.58 -4.28 13.35
CA LEU A 178 -5.24 -5.50 14.08
C LEU A 178 -3.74 -5.63 14.34
N TYR A 179 -2.89 -5.30 13.35
CA TYR A 179 -1.45 -5.40 13.53
C TYR A 179 -0.96 -4.43 14.61
N VAL A 180 -1.40 -3.16 14.60
CA VAL A 180 -0.92 -2.15 15.54
C VAL A 180 -1.45 -2.32 16.96
N GLU A 181 -2.60 -2.98 17.13
CA GLU A 181 -3.15 -3.33 18.45
C GLU A 181 -2.27 -4.37 19.17
N HIS A 182 -1.68 -5.30 18.41
CA HIS A 182 -0.97 -6.46 18.97
C HIS A 182 0.56 -6.35 18.91
N ASN A 183 1.09 -5.44 18.09
CA ASN A 183 2.53 -5.31 17.85
C ASN A 183 3.12 -4.00 18.36
N ASN A 184 4.44 -4.01 18.56
CA ASN A 184 5.19 -2.84 18.98
C ASN A 184 5.07 -1.70 17.94
N ARG A 185 4.81 -0.47 18.41
CA ARG A 185 4.65 0.73 17.56
C ARG A 185 5.90 1.13 16.76
N PHE A 186 7.06 0.57 17.08
CA PHE A 186 8.35 0.87 16.44
C PHE A 186 8.75 -0.16 15.38
N VAL A 187 8.17 -1.36 15.38
CA VAL A 187 8.56 -2.45 14.47
C VAL A 187 7.42 -2.78 13.51
N GLY A 188 7.73 -2.89 12.22
CA GLY A 188 6.76 -3.19 11.18
C GLY A 188 6.83 -4.63 10.66
N PRO A 189 5.81 -5.06 9.89
CA PRO A 189 5.79 -6.38 9.30
C PRO A 189 6.76 -6.47 8.11
N THR A 190 7.02 -7.68 7.62
CA THR A 190 7.87 -7.88 6.45
C THR A 190 7.25 -7.26 5.18
N PHE A 191 8.07 -6.55 4.40
CA PHE A 191 7.71 -5.99 3.09
C PHE A 191 8.64 -6.53 1.99
N TRP A 192 8.21 -6.50 0.73
CA TRP A 192 9.07 -6.86 -0.40
C TRP A 192 10.37 -6.04 -0.40
N GLU A 193 10.25 -4.77 -0.05
CA GLU A 193 11.35 -3.83 0.06
C GLU A 193 12.44 -4.31 1.04
N THR A 194 12.07 -4.98 2.12
CA THR A 194 13.02 -5.55 3.09
C THR A 194 13.65 -6.86 2.66
N ILE A 195 13.02 -7.54 1.72
CA ILE A 195 13.49 -8.78 1.14
C ILE A 195 14.46 -8.48 -0.01
N ALA A 196 14.01 -7.72 -1.00
CA ALA A 196 14.75 -7.46 -2.24
C ALA A 196 15.83 -6.38 -2.09
N PHE A 197 15.73 -5.53 -1.06
CA PHE A 197 16.67 -4.43 -0.81
C PHE A 197 17.30 -4.55 0.59
N LYS A 198 17.41 -5.77 1.11
CA LYS A 198 17.93 -6.07 2.45
C LYS A 198 19.26 -5.36 2.76
N ASP A 199 20.20 -5.37 1.82
CA ASP A 199 21.51 -4.71 1.96
C ASP A 199 21.40 -3.19 2.17
N TYR A 200 20.42 -2.55 1.52
CA TYR A 200 20.16 -1.12 1.71
C TYR A 200 19.41 -0.89 3.01
N MET A 201 18.35 -1.66 3.29
CA MET A 201 17.54 -1.49 4.51
C MET A 201 18.36 -1.67 5.80
N HIS A 202 19.36 -2.57 5.80
CA HIS A 202 20.33 -2.67 6.90
C HIS A 202 21.22 -1.43 7.08
N GLN A 203 21.42 -0.63 6.03
CA GLN A 203 22.09 0.66 6.10
C GLN A 203 21.13 1.79 6.52
N LEU A 204 19.83 1.67 6.24
CA LEU A 204 18.82 2.70 6.55
C LEU A 204 18.23 2.56 7.96
N GLY A 205 18.35 1.39 8.59
CA GLY A 205 17.54 1.03 9.76
C GLY A 205 18.33 0.39 10.88
N ASP A 206 17.98 0.80 12.10
CA ASP A 206 18.39 0.14 13.33
C ASP A 206 17.79 -1.27 13.43
N THR A 207 18.50 -2.21 14.06
CA THR A 207 17.90 -3.51 14.38
C THR A 207 16.63 -3.30 15.24
N PRO A 208 15.65 -4.22 15.22
CA PRO A 208 14.42 -4.07 16.02
C PRO A 208 14.70 -3.71 17.49
N GLU A 209 15.76 -4.28 18.07
CA GLU A 209 16.16 -4.01 19.46
C GLU A 209 16.71 -2.58 19.65
N LYS A 210 17.38 -2.02 18.65
CA LYS A 210 17.90 -0.66 18.68
C LYS A 210 16.78 0.35 18.40
N ALA A 211 15.90 0.07 17.44
CA ALA A 211 14.70 0.86 17.15
C ALA A 211 13.81 1.05 18.39
N ILE A 212 13.54 -0.03 19.13
CA ILE A 212 12.74 0.01 20.37
C ILE A 212 13.44 0.85 21.45
N ARG A 213 14.75 0.70 21.63
CA ARG A 213 15.53 1.46 22.63
C ARG A 213 15.60 2.94 22.32
N GLU A 214 15.78 3.28 21.06
CA GLU A 214 15.91 4.67 20.59
C GLU A 214 14.56 5.32 20.30
N THR A 215 13.45 4.60 20.48
CA THR A 215 12.09 5.04 20.14
C THR A 215 11.95 5.50 18.68
N ARG A 216 12.72 4.86 17.79
CA ARG A 216 12.72 5.12 16.35
C ARG A 216 11.98 4.01 15.63
N GLN A 217 11.23 4.36 14.60
CA GLN A 217 10.50 3.38 13.80
C GLN A 217 11.43 2.71 12.79
N THR A 218 11.30 1.38 12.63
CA THR A 218 12.03 0.66 11.59
C THR A 218 11.50 1.05 10.20
N PRO A 219 12.30 0.88 9.13
CA PRO A 219 11.83 1.12 7.77
C PRO A 219 10.53 0.36 7.43
N GLU A 220 10.39 -0.88 7.88
CA GLU A 220 9.17 -1.69 7.78
C GLU A 220 7.95 -0.97 8.36
N ARG A 221 8.13 -0.40 9.56
CA ARG A 221 7.05 0.28 10.24
C ARG A 221 6.63 1.50 9.44
N LEU A 222 7.59 2.26 8.94
CA LEU A 222 7.32 3.43 8.10
C LEU A 222 6.58 3.03 6.81
N LEU A 223 7.00 1.96 6.11
CA LEU A 223 6.29 1.47 4.93
C LEU A 223 4.84 1.05 5.26
N PHE A 224 4.62 0.40 6.40
CA PHE A 224 3.30 -0.01 6.85
C PHE A 224 2.39 1.17 7.19
N GLU A 225 2.93 2.19 7.87
CA GLU A 225 2.20 3.42 8.18
C GLU A 225 1.92 4.22 6.90
N HIS A 226 2.85 4.23 5.94
CA HIS A 226 2.62 4.87 4.65
C HIS A 226 1.47 4.19 3.88
N GLY A 227 1.50 2.86 3.80
CA GLY A 227 0.46 2.07 3.15
C GLY A 227 -0.91 2.31 3.75
N TYR A 228 -1.00 2.37 5.08
CA TYR A 228 -2.24 2.67 5.76
C TYR A 228 -2.72 4.11 5.54
N THR A 229 -1.81 5.09 5.53
CA THR A 229 -2.16 6.49 5.24
C THR A 229 -2.78 6.64 3.85
N ASN A 230 -2.29 5.88 2.86
CA ASN A 230 -2.93 5.81 1.55
C ASN A 230 -4.30 5.13 1.59
N THR A 231 -4.44 4.03 2.36
CA THR A 231 -5.73 3.35 2.54
C THR A 231 -6.80 4.30 3.09
N ILE A 232 -6.51 5.04 4.16
CA ILE A 232 -7.48 5.96 4.78
C ILE A 232 -7.80 7.16 3.88
N PHE A 233 -6.83 7.67 3.12
CA PHE A 233 -7.07 8.73 2.15
C PHE A 233 -8.07 8.28 1.08
N LEU A 234 -7.92 7.05 0.58
CA LEU A 234 -8.85 6.49 -0.40
C LEU A 234 -10.20 6.12 0.20
N LEU A 235 -10.24 5.69 1.47
CA LEU A 235 -11.51 5.50 2.19
C LEU A 235 -12.28 6.82 2.30
N ALA A 236 -11.60 7.94 2.56
CA ALA A 236 -12.24 9.25 2.62
C ALA A 236 -13.01 9.57 1.32
N GLN A 237 -12.36 9.34 0.18
CA GLN A 237 -12.98 9.52 -1.13
C GLN A 237 -14.13 8.55 -1.37
N ALA A 238 -13.95 7.28 -0.99
CA ALA A 238 -15.00 6.27 -1.15
C ALA A 238 -16.24 6.59 -0.29
N TYR A 239 -16.05 7.09 0.94
CA TYR A 239 -17.14 7.54 1.80
C TYR A 239 -17.82 8.81 1.27
N GLN A 240 -17.07 9.75 0.68
CA GLN A 240 -17.66 10.89 -0.03
C GLN A 240 -18.59 10.43 -1.16
N LEU A 241 -18.13 9.48 -1.99
CA LEU A 241 -18.94 8.92 -3.08
C LEU A 241 -20.15 8.13 -2.56
N ALA A 242 -20.03 7.48 -1.40
CA ALA A 242 -21.12 6.79 -0.73
C ALA A 242 -22.10 7.72 0.01
N ASN A 243 -21.90 9.05 -0.05
CA ASN A 243 -22.66 10.05 0.68
C ASN A 243 -22.64 9.82 2.22
N GLU A 244 -21.48 9.44 2.75
CA GLU A 244 -21.22 9.30 4.19
C GLU A 244 -20.22 10.37 4.67
N PRO A 245 -20.63 11.65 4.75
CA PRO A 245 -19.74 12.78 4.96
C PRO A 245 -18.99 12.74 6.31
N SER A 246 -19.62 12.21 7.36
CA SER A 246 -18.99 12.09 8.69
C SER A 246 -17.82 11.09 8.70
N HIS A 247 -17.98 9.93 8.05
CA HIS A 247 -16.90 8.95 7.90
C HIS A 247 -15.80 9.47 6.99
N ALA A 248 -16.17 10.15 5.90
CA ALA A 248 -15.21 10.80 5.02
C ALA A 248 -14.34 11.82 5.77
N ALA A 249 -14.96 12.70 6.55
CA ALA A 249 -14.26 13.71 7.35
C ALA A 249 -13.32 13.08 8.38
N THR A 250 -13.75 12.02 9.06
CA THR A 250 -12.90 11.26 10.00
C THR A 250 -11.66 10.71 9.29
N CYS A 251 -11.83 10.13 8.10
CA CYS A 251 -10.72 9.64 7.28
C CYS A 251 -9.82 10.78 6.79
N CYS A 252 -10.37 11.93 6.39
CA CYS A 252 -9.62 13.11 5.98
C CYS A 252 -8.73 13.63 7.12
N GLN A 253 -9.31 13.82 8.31
CA GLN A 253 -8.60 14.28 9.50
C GLN A 253 -7.49 13.31 9.91
N LEU A 254 -7.79 12.01 9.94
CA LEU A 254 -6.80 10.98 10.26
C LEU A 254 -5.65 10.97 9.25
N THR A 255 -5.95 11.18 7.96
CA THR A 255 -4.93 11.28 6.91
C THR A 255 -4.00 12.46 7.18
N LEU A 256 -4.53 13.69 7.36
CA LEU A 256 -3.72 14.88 7.62
C LEU A 256 -2.85 14.74 8.87
N SER A 257 -3.43 14.25 9.97
CA SER A 257 -2.71 14.01 11.22
C SER A 257 -1.51 13.07 11.03
N ARG A 258 -1.71 11.99 10.28
CA ARG A 258 -0.65 11.02 9.99
C ARG A 258 0.39 11.59 9.03
N GLN A 259 -0.03 12.38 8.05
CA GLN A 259 0.87 13.07 7.14
C GLN A 259 1.83 14.00 7.88
N LEU A 260 1.36 14.73 8.89
CA LEU A 260 2.20 15.53 9.79
C LEU A 260 3.11 14.66 10.67
N THR A 261 2.54 13.62 11.29
CA THR A 261 3.26 12.74 12.22
C THR A 261 4.46 12.06 11.56
N TYR A 262 4.29 11.63 10.30
CA TYR A 262 5.31 10.86 9.58
C TYR A 262 6.10 11.66 8.55
N ALA A 263 5.86 12.96 8.40
CA ALA A 263 6.55 13.80 7.42
C ALA A 263 8.08 13.75 7.55
N GLN A 264 8.61 13.90 8.78
CA GLN A 264 10.05 13.88 9.03
C GLN A 264 10.65 12.47 8.90
N PRO A 265 10.09 11.42 9.54
CA PRO A 265 10.56 10.05 9.34
C PRO A 265 10.63 9.61 7.87
N PHE A 266 9.65 10.02 7.05
CA PHE A 266 9.67 9.75 5.61
C PHE A 266 10.73 10.55 4.86
N LYS A 267 10.98 11.82 5.22
CA LYS A 267 12.09 12.59 4.66
C LYS A 267 13.45 11.95 4.99
N ASP A 268 13.62 11.45 6.21
CA ASP A 268 14.87 10.82 6.61
C ASP A 268 15.08 9.51 5.83
N LEU A 269 14.04 8.67 5.72
CA LEU A 269 14.06 7.48 4.87
C LEU A 269 14.33 7.83 3.40
N ALA A 270 13.73 8.91 2.89
CA ALA A 270 13.93 9.42 1.54
C ALA A 270 15.39 9.80 1.28
N HIS A 271 15.98 10.57 2.20
CA HIS A 271 17.37 10.98 2.12
C HIS A 271 18.31 9.79 2.13
N LEU A 272 18.05 8.79 2.96
CA LEU A 272 18.85 7.57 3.05
C LEU A 272 18.79 6.74 1.75
N VAL A 273 17.62 6.61 1.12
CA VAL A 273 17.46 5.91 -0.17
C VAL A 273 18.09 6.68 -1.34
N LEU A 274 18.02 8.01 -1.33
CA LEU A 274 18.45 8.87 -2.45
C LEU A 274 19.93 9.29 -2.38
N SER A 275 20.55 9.27 -1.19
CA SER A 275 21.97 9.63 -1.00
C SER A 275 22.95 8.51 -1.34
N ALA A 276 22.47 7.28 -1.55
CA ALA A 276 23.29 6.16 -2.00
C ALA A 276 23.78 6.27 -3.46
N ASP A 277 23.38 7.32 -4.20
CA ASP A 277 23.78 7.61 -5.58
C ASP A 277 24.36 9.05 -5.65
N ASN A 278 25.69 9.17 -5.62
CA ASN A 278 26.44 10.43 -5.48
C ASN A 278 26.23 11.49 -6.59
N ASN A 279 25.43 11.19 -7.62
CA ASN A 279 25.23 12.08 -8.77
C ASN A 279 23.73 12.30 -9.04
N ARG A 280 23.04 13.12 -8.23
CA ARG A 280 21.69 13.59 -8.62
C ARG A 280 21.36 15.03 -8.26
N THR A 281 20.77 15.68 -9.26
CA THR A 281 19.91 16.86 -9.20
C THR A 281 18.56 16.50 -8.57
N LYS A 282 18.09 17.34 -7.63
CA LYS A 282 16.80 17.16 -6.92
C LYS A 282 15.63 17.05 -7.91
N PRO A 283 14.66 16.14 -7.70
CA PRO A 283 13.41 16.16 -8.44
C PRO A 283 12.69 17.49 -8.16
N ARG A 284 12.30 18.21 -9.22
CA ARG A 284 11.48 19.43 -9.11
C ARG A 284 10.05 19.05 -8.72
N ALA A 285 9.48 19.77 -7.76
CA ALA A 285 8.06 19.71 -7.47
C ALA A 285 7.25 19.93 -8.75
N ALA A 286 6.32 19.03 -9.06
CA ALA A 286 5.42 19.19 -10.19
C ALA A 286 4.50 20.37 -9.92
N SER A 287 4.42 21.32 -10.86
CA SER A 287 3.54 22.49 -10.73
C SER A 287 2.07 22.07 -10.75
N ALA A 288 1.26 22.63 -9.85
CA ALA A 288 -0.17 22.39 -9.66
C ALA A 288 -1.11 22.76 -10.84
N ARG A 289 -0.59 22.94 -12.06
CA ARG A 289 -1.32 23.64 -13.15
C ARG A 289 -1.91 22.79 -14.27
N ARG A 290 -1.91 21.46 -14.19
CA ARG A 290 -2.61 20.65 -15.20
C ARG A 290 -3.18 19.40 -14.56
N TYR A 291 -4.48 19.33 -14.36
CA TYR A 291 -5.33 18.13 -14.54
C TYR A 291 -6.77 18.53 -14.17
N ARG A 292 -7.65 18.63 -15.17
CA ARG A 292 -9.00 19.21 -15.04
C ARG A 292 -10.13 18.18 -15.05
N ASP A 293 -9.84 16.90 -14.84
CA ASP A 293 -10.83 15.81 -14.84
C ASP A 293 -10.81 15.04 -13.52
N ALA A 294 -11.65 15.47 -12.58
CA ALA A 294 -11.60 15.06 -11.17
C ALA A 294 -11.84 13.55 -10.94
N ASN A 295 -12.73 12.91 -11.69
CA ASN A 295 -13.12 11.51 -11.38
C ASN A 295 -12.24 10.45 -12.08
N GLN A 296 -11.65 10.78 -13.23
CA GLN A 296 -10.72 9.88 -13.94
C GLN A 296 -9.27 10.04 -13.45
N ALA A 297 -8.90 11.24 -12.96
CA ALA A 297 -7.57 11.51 -12.41
C ALA A 297 -7.36 10.89 -11.01
N VAL A 298 -8.41 10.79 -10.20
CA VAL A 298 -8.34 10.22 -8.85
C VAL A 298 -7.93 8.74 -8.89
N PHE A 299 -8.55 7.92 -9.75
CA PHE A 299 -8.17 6.51 -9.96
C PHE A 299 -6.95 6.32 -10.90
N GLY A 300 -6.72 7.23 -11.85
CA GLY A 300 -5.50 7.24 -12.68
C GLY A 300 -4.23 7.51 -11.86
N ASN A 301 -4.34 8.32 -10.80
CA ASN A 301 -3.29 8.55 -9.81
C ASN A 301 -3.21 7.45 -8.74
N MET A 302 -4.31 6.73 -8.43
CA MET A 302 -4.28 5.53 -7.56
C MET A 302 -3.31 4.46 -8.06
N ARG A 303 -3.19 4.31 -9.39
CA ARG A 303 -2.30 3.32 -10.04
C ARG A 303 -0.80 3.58 -9.78
N ARG A 304 -0.41 4.80 -9.39
CA ARG A 304 1.00 5.14 -9.06
C ARG A 304 1.32 4.94 -7.57
N ARG A 305 0.33 5.01 -6.68
CA ARG A 305 0.53 5.01 -5.21
C ARG A 305 0.79 3.65 -4.59
N PHE A 306 0.66 2.59 -5.37
CA PHE A 306 1.00 1.23 -4.94
C PHE A 306 2.23 0.67 -5.69
N ALA A 307 2.94 1.56 -6.39
CA ALA A 307 4.00 1.21 -7.33
C ALA A 307 5.20 0.49 -6.69
N CYS A 308 5.64 1.10 -5.59
CA CYS A 308 6.76 0.69 -4.78
C CYS A 308 6.64 1.46 -3.46
N TYR A 309 6.57 0.77 -2.32
CA TYR A 309 6.38 1.44 -1.03
C TYR A 309 7.59 2.31 -0.68
N ILE A 310 8.81 1.94 -1.13
CA ILE A 310 9.98 2.82 -1.05
C ILE A 310 9.74 4.11 -1.85
N SER A 311 9.20 4.08 -3.08
CA SER A 311 8.93 5.30 -3.86
C SER A 311 8.03 6.29 -3.14
N ASN A 312 6.96 5.75 -2.55
CA ASN A 312 5.87 6.55 -2.01
C ASN A 312 6.18 6.99 -0.58
N ALA A 313 6.96 6.19 0.17
CA ALA A 313 7.55 6.63 1.43
C ALA A 313 8.66 7.69 1.22
N VAL A 314 9.31 7.73 0.04
CA VAL A 314 10.36 8.71 -0.32
C VAL A 314 9.77 10.03 -0.86
N GLN A 315 8.51 10.05 -1.32
CA GLN A 315 7.76 11.25 -1.68
C GLN A 315 6.70 11.52 -0.61
N PRO A 316 7.05 12.27 0.47
CA PRO A 316 6.36 12.17 1.74
C PRO A 316 4.85 12.28 1.59
N PHE A 317 4.33 13.29 0.88
CA PHE A 317 2.95 13.39 0.41
C PHE A 317 2.87 14.39 -0.75
N ASP A 318 2.00 14.16 -1.74
CA ASP A 318 1.76 15.13 -2.83
C ASP A 318 1.04 16.36 -2.24
N PRO A 319 1.58 17.59 -2.39
CA PRO A 319 0.90 18.81 -1.97
C PRO A 319 -0.54 18.94 -2.50
N ILE A 320 -0.82 18.38 -3.68
CA ILE A 320 -2.16 18.36 -4.27
C ILE A 320 -3.11 17.46 -3.45
N ASP A 321 -2.63 16.32 -2.98
CA ASP A 321 -3.44 15.41 -2.15
C ASP A 321 -3.72 16.00 -0.79
N TRP A 322 -2.72 16.67 -0.19
CA TRP A 322 -2.89 17.43 1.03
C TRP A 322 -3.97 18.50 0.84
N ALA A 323 -3.87 19.32 -0.20
CA ALA A 323 -4.83 20.38 -0.48
C ALA A 323 -6.25 19.84 -0.73
N ASN A 324 -6.38 18.78 -1.52
CA ASN A 324 -7.68 18.14 -1.79
C ASN A 324 -8.32 17.58 -0.52
N ASN A 325 -7.51 16.97 0.34
CA ASN A 325 -7.98 16.37 1.58
C ASN A 325 -8.37 17.44 2.63
N ALA A 326 -7.56 18.49 2.74
CA ALA A 326 -7.86 19.64 3.59
C ALA A 326 -9.11 20.41 3.11
N ALA A 327 -9.26 20.63 1.79
CA ALA A 327 -10.47 21.23 1.22
C ALA A 327 -11.72 20.37 1.46
N SER A 328 -11.60 19.04 1.29
CA SER A 328 -12.68 18.10 1.59
C SER A 328 -13.14 18.15 3.04
N LEU A 329 -12.19 18.23 3.98
CA LEU A 329 -12.47 18.33 5.40
C LEU A 329 -13.07 19.70 5.76
N SER A 330 -12.59 20.78 5.13
CA SER A 330 -13.16 22.12 5.25
C SER A 330 -14.62 22.15 4.84
N ASN A 331 -14.98 21.61 3.67
CA ASN A 331 -16.36 21.55 3.20
C ASN A 331 -17.28 20.79 4.17
N TYR A 332 -16.76 19.75 4.83
CA TYR A 332 -17.50 19.05 5.86
C TYR A 332 -17.75 19.95 7.07
N TYR A 333 -16.71 20.59 7.60
CA TYR A 333 -16.86 21.50 8.75
C TYR A 333 -17.81 22.66 8.43
N GLU A 334 -17.73 23.25 7.23
CA GLU A 334 -18.67 24.28 6.75
C GLU A 334 -20.11 23.75 6.70
N SER A 335 -20.32 22.52 6.25
CA SER A 335 -21.66 21.93 6.21
C SER A 335 -22.25 21.63 7.61
N VAL A 336 -21.38 21.42 8.61
CA VAL A 336 -21.77 21.17 10.02
C VAL A 336 -21.81 22.48 10.81
N GLU A 337 -21.21 23.57 10.30
CA GLU A 337 -21.24 24.91 10.90
C GLU A 337 -22.66 25.48 11.02
N GLU A 338 -23.60 25.08 10.16
CA GLU A 338 -25.02 25.45 10.33
C GLU A 338 -25.61 24.93 11.66
N SER A 339 -24.93 23.98 12.35
CA SER A 339 -25.36 23.40 13.62
C SER A 339 -24.45 23.63 14.82
N ASP A 340 -23.10 23.70 14.70
CA ASP A 340 -22.20 23.55 15.87
C ASP A 340 -20.88 24.39 15.89
N GLY A 341 -20.73 25.43 15.06
CA GLY A 341 -19.68 26.46 15.28
C GLY A 341 -18.22 26.07 14.94
N TYR A 342 -18.01 25.32 13.85
CA TYR A 342 -16.69 24.85 13.38
C TYR A 342 -15.87 25.83 12.49
N TYR A 343 -16.20 27.12 12.45
CA TYR A 343 -15.57 28.14 11.60
C TYR A 343 -14.04 28.13 11.59
N TYR A 344 -13.44 28.03 12.78
CA TYR A 344 -11.99 28.03 12.92
C TYR A 344 -11.35 26.77 12.33
N SER A 345 -12.02 25.62 12.42
CA SER A 345 -11.56 24.37 11.82
C SER A 345 -11.70 24.38 10.30
N THR A 346 -12.78 24.98 9.77
CA THR A 346 -12.94 25.25 8.34
C THR A 346 -11.78 26.11 7.81
N LEU A 347 -11.50 27.23 8.48
CA LEU A 347 -10.43 28.16 8.09
C LEU A 347 -9.04 27.53 8.20
N GLU A 348 -8.74 26.80 9.27
CA GLU A 348 -7.46 26.11 9.46
C GLU A 348 -7.19 25.11 8.33
N CYS A 349 -8.21 24.35 7.93
CA CYS A 349 -8.11 23.43 6.79
C CYS A 349 -7.79 24.20 5.50
N LEU A 350 -8.53 25.27 5.17
CA LEU A 350 -8.31 26.06 3.95
C LEU A 350 -6.94 26.74 3.91
N VAL A 351 -6.49 27.30 5.04
CA VAL A 351 -5.17 27.91 5.14
C VAL A 351 -4.07 26.87 4.96
N SER A 352 -4.25 25.66 5.51
CA SER A 352 -3.28 24.57 5.32
C SER A 352 -3.25 24.02 3.88
N ALA A 353 -4.32 24.24 3.09
CA ALA A 353 -4.44 23.79 1.71
C ALA A 353 -3.79 24.73 0.68
N CYS A 354 -3.44 25.97 1.08
CA CYS A 354 -2.81 27.00 0.25
C CYS A 354 -1.28 26.92 0.31
#